data_AF-A0A1R4ABF6-F1
#
_entry.id   AF-A0A1R4ABF6-F1
#
_cell.length_a   1.000
_cell.length_b   1.000
_cell.length_c   1.000
_cell.angle_alpha   90.00
_cell.angle_beta   90.00
_cell.angle_gamma   90.00
#
_symmetry.space_group_name_H-M   'P 1'
#
loop_
_entity.id
_entity.type
_entity.pdbx_description
1 polymer ?
#
loop_
_entity_poly.entity_id
_entity_poly.type
_entity_poly.pdbx_seq_one_letter_code
_entity_poly.pdbx_strand_id
1 'polypeptide(L)'
;MMIKSFFFCNNFLGLNEQTIWQRLCMKLSPNLYEFNFDRIKSILHSVSRINHFHFAFTNKLVKCILTQSVIDSRSLTQILLDLKALQYLHSNVFNCLVNKHITSATKVDFFDAIMLLHLASHVRVRDLSFINKIIDVIESNGVFEKIMFDTGLVSSVIRSLASLDISHPIFDKFVKSSASLLYKFNPQELSNIAFSIIMQSNSRQMPLHEFIKTESFEIFVMLCKMCHKNLHKMVHIEINQLRTVGWYLFPKQTKSNDDTIQLFSQELNELKDFFNETMQVKLDFKPNPSKLQRTVTKLIGELGLDFAEEYPLGPYLIDLVLPKHRIAIEVNGFSHFYDQTILHTSKTRLKYSIVQRMGWKIAEINHHQWKNINRTDRLRILQRTLKPLLAYN
;
A
#
# COMPACT_ATOMS: atom_id res chain seq x y z
N MET A 1 15.13 37.99 -8.87
CA MET A 1 13.84 38.41 -9.48
C MET A 1 13.43 37.50 -10.65
N MET A 2 14.32 37.20 -11.61
CA MET A 2 14.06 36.32 -12.77
C MET A 2 13.65 34.86 -12.45
N ILE A 3 14.05 34.30 -11.31
CA ILE A 3 13.73 32.90 -10.94
C ILE A 3 12.33 32.76 -10.35
N LYS A 4 11.80 33.77 -9.64
CA LYS A 4 10.41 33.74 -9.16
C LYS A 4 9.41 33.75 -10.33
N SER A 5 9.75 34.44 -11.41
CA SER A 5 8.94 34.53 -12.63
C SER A 5 8.90 33.21 -13.43
N PHE A 6 9.99 32.44 -13.43
CA PHE A 6 10.04 31.17 -14.18
C PHE A 6 9.24 30.04 -13.50
N PHE A 7 9.15 30.05 -12.17
CA PHE A 7 8.50 28.98 -11.40
C PHE A 7 6.99 29.19 -11.18
N PHE A 8 6.49 30.44 -11.24
CA PHE A 8 5.04 30.73 -11.18
C PHE A 8 4.31 30.52 -12.51
N CYS A 9 5.02 30.50 -13.65
CA CYS A 9 4.40 30.46 -14.99
C CYS A 9 4.18 29.05 -15.58
N ASN A 10 4.49 27.95 -14.88
CA ASN A 10 4.47 26.63 -15.51
C ASN A 10 3.09 25.97 -15.68
N ASN A 11 2.04 26.45 -14.99
CA ASN A 11 0.68 26.10 -15.39
C ASN A 11 0.28 26.77 -16.73
N PHE A 12 1.05 27.76 -17.21
CA PHE A 12 0.77 28.51 -18.44
C PHE A 12 1.75 28.22 -19.60
N LEU A 13 2.96 27.69 -19.34
CA LEU A 13 4.01 27.59 -20.37
C LEU A 13 4.26 26.20 -20.97
N GLY A 14 3.68 25.12 -20.43
CA GLY A 14 3.74 23.80 -21.09
C GLY A 14 5.14 23.24 -21.39
N LEU A 15 6.18 23.71 -20.69
CA LEU A 15 7.57 23.30 -20.93
C LEU A 15 7.87 21.95 -20.26
N ASN A 16 7.40 20.87 -20.90
CA ASN A 16 7.67 19.48 -20.52
C ASN A 16 9.00 18.93 -21.08
N GLU A 17 9.87 19.79 -21.61
CA GLU A 17 11.16 19.36 -22.16
C GLU A 17 12.12 18.92 -21.03
N GLN A 18 12.27 17.60 -20.87
CA GLN A 18 13.15 17.00 -19.86
C GLN A 18 14.61 17.51 -19.94
N THR A 19 15.07 17.89 -21.13
CA THR A 19 16.41 18.41 -21.40
C THR A 19 16.65 19.78 -20.75
N ILE A 20 15.64 20.66 -20.74
CA ILE A 20 15.71 21.98 -20.09
C ILE A 20 15.82 21.79 -18.58
N TRP A 21 14.99 20.93 -18.01
CA TRP A 21 14.98 20.63 -16.58
C TRP A 21 16.27 19.98 -16.11
N GLN A 22 16.82 19.06 -16.90
CA GLN A 22 18.12 18.46 -16.62
C GLN A 22 19.23 19.53 -16.58
N ARG A 23 19.27 20.43 -17.57
CA ARG A 23 20.23 21.55 -17.59
C ARG A 23 20.04 22.50 -16.41
N LEU A 24 18.81 22.78 -16.02
CA LEU A 24 18.49 23.62 -14.87
C LEU A 24 18.97 22.96 -13.56
N CYS A 25 18.65 21.68 -13.35
CA CYS A 25 19.12 20.92 -12.20
C CYS A 25 20.66 20.91 -12.12
N MET A 26 21.36 20.71 -13.24
CA MET A 26 22.82 20.78 -13.29
C MET A 26 23.35 22.17 -12.92
N LYS A 27 22.74 23.25 -13.42
CA LYS A 27 23.16 24.64 -13.11
C LYS A 27 22.87 25.05 -11.68
N LEU A 28 21.77 24.59 -11.09
CA LEU A 28 21.41 24.91 -9.70
C LEU A 28 22.22 24.08 -8.68
N SER A 29 22.65 22.88 -9.05
CA SER A 29 23.30 21.90 -8.17
C SER A 29 24.49 22.41 -7.33
N PRO A 30 25.40 23.26 -7.86
CA PRO A 30 26.54 23.77 -7.10
C PRO A 30 26.15 24.74 -5.97
N ASN A 31 25.10 25.54 -6.19
CA ASN A 31 24.75 26.65 -5.29
C ASN A 31 23.59 26.31 -4.35
N LEU A 32 23.13 25.06 -4.30
CA LEU A 32 21.99 24.67 -3.46
C LEU A 32 22.21 24.99 -1.98
N TYR A 33 23.43 24.81 -1.48
CA TYR A 33 23.75 25.07 -0.07
C TYR A 33 23.70 26.56 0.30
N GLU A 34 23.70 27.46 -0.68
CA GLU A 34 23.57 28.91 -0.46
C GLU A 34 22.10 29.37 -0.41
N PHE A 35 21.16 28.50 -0.81
CA PHE A 35 19.75 28.85 -0.83
C PHE A 35 19.12 28.67 0.55
N ASN A 36 18.26 29.64 0.91
CA ASN A 36 17.43 29.50 2.10
C ASN A 36 16.40 28.36 1.95
N PHE A 37 15.84 27.95 3.10
CA PHE A 37 14.91 26.82 3.16
C PHE A 37 13.70 26.98 2.22
N ASP A 38 13.07 28.16 2.18
CA ASP A 38 11.91 28.38 1.32
C ASP A 38 12.22 28.21 -0.17
N ARG A 39 13.41 28.65 -0.60
CA ARG A 39 13.84 28.46 -1.98
C ARG A 39 14.13 26.98 -2.28
N ILE A 40 14.73 26.23 -1.36
CA ILE A 40 14.91 24.79 -1.49
C ILE A 40 13.57 24.07 -1.61
N LYS A 41 12.60 24.43 -0.76
CA LYS A 41 11.23 23.90 -0.77
C LYS A 41 10.53 24.19 -2.09
N SER A 42 10.59 25.42 -2.59
CA SER A 42 10.00 25.79 -3.89
C SER A 42 10.64 25.05 -5.07
N ILE A 43 11.96 24.83 -5.05
CA ILE A 43 12.64 24.05 -6.08
C ILE A 43 12.18 22.59 -6.04
N LEU A 44 12.15 21.96 -4.85
CA LEU A 44 11.68 20.58 -4.70
C LEU A 44 10.24 20.44 -5.22
N HIS A 45 9.34 21.35 -4.80
CA HIS A 45 7.96 21.35 -5.25
C HIS A 45 7.84 21.52 -6.77
N SER A 46 8.61 22.44 -7.35
CA SER A 46 8.57 22.63 -8.80
C SER A 46 9.01 21.39 -9.56
N VAL A 47 10.07 20.73 -9.10
CA VAL A 47 10.60 19.50 -9.71
C VAL A 47 9.65 18.32 -9.52
N SER A 48 8.93 18.25 -8.40
CA SER A 48 7.90 17.22 -8.17
C SER A 48 6.71 17.37 -9.13
N ARG A 49 6.24 18.60 -9.36
CA ARG A 49 5.06 18.88 -10.21
C ARG A 49 5.27 18.55 -11.69
N ILE A 50 6.51 18.66 -12.16
CA ILE A 50 6.90 18.28 -13.54
C ILE A 50 7.31 16.80 -13.67
N ASN A 51 7.33 16.05 -12.56
CA ASN A 51 7.76 14.66 -12.50
C ASN A 51 9.16 14.42 -13.10
N HIS A 52 10.09 15.36 -12.92
CA HIS A 52 11.46 15.24 -13.42
C HIS A 52 12.37 14.68 -12.33
N PHE A 53 12.74 13.41 -12.45
CA PHE A 53 13.59 12.75 -11.47
C PHE A 53 15.07 12.80 -11.85
N HIS A 54 15.89 13.45 -11.00
CA HIS A 54 17.34 13.42 -11.12
C HIS A 54 17.98 13.07 -9.76
N PHE A 55 18.35 11.80 -9.57
CA PHE A 55 18.77 11.22 -8.28
C PHE A 55 19.79 12.09 -7.51
N ALA A 56 20.90 12.48 -8.14
CA ALA A 56 21.95 13.25 -7.46
C ALA A 56 21.49 14.66 -7.05
N PHE A 57 20.55 15.24 -7.79
CA PHE A 57 20.01 16.58 -7.50
C PHE A 57 19.00 16.50 -6.35
N THR A 58 18.07 15.55 -6.43
CA THR A 58 17.11 15.27 -5.34
C THR A 58 17.82 14.91 -4.03
N ASN A 59 18.90 14.11 -4.09
CA ASN A 59 19.70 13.80 -2.91
C ASN A 59 20.33 15.04 -2.27
N LYS A 60 20.85 15.98 -3.09
CA LYS A 60 21.37 17.25 -2.58
C LYS A 60 20.28 18.12 -1.95
N LEU A 61 19.10 18.21 -2.56
CA LEU A 61 17.95 18.91 -1.98
C LEU A 61 17.57 18.33 -0.62
N VAL A 62 17.44 17.01 -0.54
CA VAL A 62 17.11 16.32 0.73
C VAL A 62 18.18 16.56 1.79
N LYS A 63 19.47 16.56 1.43
CA LYS A 63 20.55 16.94 2.37
C LYS A 63 20.37 18.37 2.90
N CYS A 64 20.04 19.34 2.04
CA CYS A 64 19.79 20.72 2.46
C CYS A 64 18.55 20.86 3.37
N ILE A 65 17.54 19.99 3.19
CA ILE A 65 16.37 19.93 4.05
C ILE A 65 16.73 19.32 5.40
N LEU A 66 17.50 18.23 5.41
CA LEU A 66 17.92 17.53 6.63
C LEU A 66 18.82 18.39 7.54
N THR A 67 19.49 19.40 7.02
CA THR A 67 20.29 20.35 7.84
C THR A 67 19.43 21.39 8.56
N GLN A 68 18.15 21.55 8.23
CA GLN A 68 17.30 22.56 8.87
C GLN A 68 16.97 22.17 10.32
N SER A 69 17.04 23.13 11.24
CA SER A 69 16.78 22.89 12.67
C SER A 69 15.29 22.68 12.95
N VAL A 70 14.43 23.52 12.38
CA VAL A 70 12.98 23.50 12.60
C VAL A 70 12.26 23.55 11.26
N ILE A 71 11.31 22.64 11.07
CA ILE A 71 10.38 22.63 9.94
C ILE A 71 8.99 22.45 10.55
N ASP A 72 8.06 23.33 10.18
CA ASP A 72 6.66 23.24 10.60
C ASP A 72 5.94 22.05 9.93
N SER A 73 4.81 21.59 10.50
CA SER A 73 4.10 20.41 10.01
C SER A 73 3.68 20.54 8.55
N ARG A 74 3.27 21.73 8.11
CA ARG A 74 2.78 21.96 6.74
C ARG A 74 3.90 21.86 5.74
N SER A 75 5.03 22.52 6.00
CA SER A 75 6.22 22.42 5.16
C SER A 75 6.76 20.99 5.12
N LEU A 76 6.79 20.28 6.24
CA LEU A 76 7.22 18.88 6.30
C LEU A 76 6.31 17.98 5.45
N THR A 77 5.00 18.07 5.62
CA THR A 77 4.02 17.28 4.85
C THR A 77 4.19 17.52 3.36
N GLN A 78 4.33 18.78 2.93
CA GLN A 78 4.53 19.13 1.52
C GLN A 78 5.82 18.52 0.96
N ILE A 79 6.93 18.61 1.71
CA ILE A 79 8.22 18.01 1.32
C ILE A 79 8.07 16.49 1.14
N LEU A 80 7.42 15.80 2.08
CA LEU A 80 7.24 14.35 1.99
C LEU A 80 6.35 13.95 0.80
N LEU A 81 5.28 14.72 0.53
CA LEU A 81 4.43 14.52 -0.65
C LEU A 81 5.20 14.73 -1.96
N ASP A 82 6.04 15.77 -2.04
CA ASP A 82 6.88 16.05 -3.20
C ASP A 82 7.92 14.94 -3.43
N LEU A 83 8.55 14.45 -2.37
CA LEU A 83 9.48 13.32 -2.45
C LEU A 83 8.77 12.02 -2.86
N LYS A 84 7.52 11.81 -2.44
CA LYS A 84 6.69 10.69 -2.89
C LYS A 84 6.37 10.80 -4.38
N ALA A 85 5.99 11.98 -4.87
CA ALA A 85 5.74 12.22 -6.29
C ALA A 85 6.98 11.95 -7.14
N LEU A 86 8.17 12.29 -6.63
CA LEU A 86 9.46 12.01 -7.26
C LEU A 86 9.95 10.57 -7.10
N GLN A 87 9.18 9.68 -6.47
CA GLN A 87 9.59 8.30 -6.16
C GLN A 87 10.90 8.22 -5.35
N TYR A 88 11.23 9.26 -4.58
CA TYR A 88 12.42 9.33 -3.71
C TYR A 88 12.08 9.10 -2.24
N LEU A 89 10.80 9.13 -1.86
CA LEU A 89 10.40 8.88 -0.49
C LEU A 89 10.50 7.38 -0.15
N HIS A 90 11.47 7.05 0.68
CA HIS A 90 11.61 5.75 1.33
C HIS A 90 11.65 5.92 2.85
N SER A 91 11.43 4.82 3.58
CA SER A 91 11.30 4.82 5.04
C SER A 91 12.41 5.54 5.80
N ASN A 92 13.68 5.39 5.41
CA ASN A 92 14.79 6.09 6.05
C ASN A 92 14.66 7.62 5.98
N VAL A 93 14.26 8.16 4.82
CA VAL A 93 14.05 9.61 4.64
C VAL A 93 12.81 10.07 5.41
N PHE A 94 11.74 9.27 5.38
CA PHE A 94 10.55 9.54 6.17
C PHE A 94 10.88 9.61 7.67
N ASN A 95 11.52 8.58 8.23
CA ASN A 95 11.90 8.50 9.64
C ASN A 95 12.86 9.63 10.03
N CYS A 96 13.87 9.93 9.20
CA CYS A 96 14.80 11.04 9.48
C CYS A 96 14.08 12.39 9.57
N LEU A 97 13.13 12.68 8.69
CA LEU A 97 12.41 13.95 8.68
C LEU A 97 11.32 14.00 9.77
N VAL A 98 10.56 12.94 9.93
CA VAL A 98 9.46 12.87 10.90
C VAL A 98 10.00 12.86 12.33
N ASN A 99 10.97 12.01 12.66
CA ASN A 99 11.49 11.93 14.03
C ASN A 99 12.20 13.23 14.46
N LYS A 100 12.78 13.96 13.50
CA LYS A 100 13.44 15.23 13.77
C LYS A 100 12.45 16.36 14.06
N HIS A 101 11.30 16.38 13.41
CA HIS A 101 10.41 17.55 13.39
C HIS A 101 9.05 17.32 14.05
N ILE A 102 8.60 16.07 14.17
CA ILE A 102 7.37 15.67 14.87
C ILE A 102 7.76 15.09 16.23
N THR A 103 7.97 15.97 17.20
CA THR A 103 8.23 15.63 18.62
C THR A 103 6.93 15.71 19.42
N SER A 104 6.89 15.24 20.67
CA SER A 104 5.68 15.36 21.53
C SER A 104 5.13 16.79 21.63
N ALA A 105 6.00 17.80 21.64
CA ALA A 105 5.62 19.22 21.70
C ALA A 105 5.13 19.82 20.36
N THR A 106 5.37 19.14 19.22
CA THR A 106 5.00 19.68 17.91
C THR A 106 3.48 19.68 17.73
N LYS A 107 2.90 20.87 17.53
CA LYS A 107 1.51 21.03 17.10
C LYS A 107 1.37 20.64 15.62
N VAL A 108 0.51 19.67 15.33
CA VAL A 108 0.25 19.17 13.97
C VAL A 108 -1.20 19.48 13.63
N ASP A 109 -1.43 20.14 12.50
CA ASP A 109 -2.79 20.34 11.97
C ASP A 109 -3.40 19.00 11.54
N PHE A 110 -4.72 18.85 11.65
CA PHE A 110 -5.38 17.58 11.34
C PHE A 110 -5.17 17.12 9.90
N PHE A 111 -5.13 18.05 8.94
CA PHE A 111 -4.87 17.70 7.54
C PHE A 111 -3.47 17.12 7.38
N ASP A 112 -2.48 17.78 7.98
CA ASP A 112 -1.09 17.31 7.99
C ASP A 112 -0.98 15.95 8.68
N ALA A 113 -1.72 15.73 9.77
CA ALA A 113 -1.74 14.48 10.50
C ALA A 113 -2.22 13.31 9.61
N ILE A 114 -3.31 13.50 8.85
CA ILE A 114 -3.84 12.49 7.93
C ILE A 114 -2.87 12.22 6.77
N MET A 115 -2.27 13.27 6.21
CA MET A 115 -1.28 13.11 5.14
C MET A 115 -0.03 12.37 5.63
N LEU A 116 0.43 12.66 6.85
CA LEU A 116 1.54 11.97 7.49
C LEU A 116 1.22 10.49 7.76
N LEU A 117 0.00 10.16 8.19
CA LEU A 117 -0.47 8.78 8.33
C LEU A 117 -0.47 8.04 6.98
N HIS A 118 -0.95 8.70 5.93
CA HIS A 118 -0.94 8.17 4.56
C HIS A 118 0.47 7.93 4.03
N LEU A 119 1.39 8.86 4.28
CA LEU A 119 2.79 8.74 3.90
C LEU A 119 3.47 7.60 4.68
N ALA A 120 3.20 7.45 5.98
CA ALA A 120 3.68 6.33 6.79
C ALA A 120 3.21 4.98 6.23
N SER A 121 1.93 4.87 5.89
CA SER A 121 1.35 3.72 5.19
C SER A 121 2.05 3.43 3.85
N HIS A 122 2.32 4.47 3.05
CA HIS A 122 3.02 4.34 1.77
C HIS A 122 4.44 3.78 1.93
N VAL A 123 5.21 4.27 2.90
CA VAL A 123 6.57 3.78 3.19
C VAL A 123 6.59 2.56 4.10
N ARG A 124 5.42 2.11 4.58
CA ARG A 124 5.22 0.96 5.49
C ARG A 124 5.88 1.12 6.86
N VAL A 125 5.99 2.35 7.36
CA VAL A 125 6.51 2.63 8.71
C VAL A 125 5.38 2.48 9.73
N ARG A 126 5.55 1.57 10.69
CA ARG A 126 4.57 1.24 11.74
C ARG A 126 5.08 1.63 13.13
N ASP A 127 5.55 2.86 13.26
CA ASP A 127 5.90 3.44 14.56
C ASP A 127 4.61 3.78 15.32
N LEU A 128 4.28 2.96 16.33
CA LEU A 128 3.04 3.12 17.11
C LEU A 128 3.04 4.40 17.95
N SER A 129 4.19 4.92 18.38
CA SER A 129 4.25 6.17 19.14
C SER A 129 3.84 7.34 18.25
N PHE A 130 4.43 7.40 17.05
CA PHE A 130 4.06 8.38 16.04
C PHE A 130 2.60 8.22 15.60
N ILE A 131 2.16 7.00 15.29
CA ILE A 131 0.79 6.74 14.82
C ILE A 131 -0.25 7.10 15.88
N ASN A 132 -0.04 6.75 17.15
CA ASN A 132 -0.97 7.11 18.23
C ASN A 132 -1.08 8.62 18.38
N LYS A 133 0.05 9.35 18.30
CA LYS A 133 0.01 10.82 18.31
C LYS A 133 -0.83 11.38 17.16
N ILE A 134 -0.73 10.80 15.97
CA ILE A 134 -1.55 11.21 14.83
C ILE A 134 -3.04 10.89 15.06
N ILE A 135 -3.33 9.74 15.66
CA ILE A 135 -4.70 9.36 16.04
C ILE A 135 -5.26 10.34 17.08
N ASP A 136 -4.49 10.76 18.08
CA ASP A 136 -4.91 11.75 19.09
C ASP A 136 -5.34 13.08 18.43
N VAL A 137 -4.63 13.51 17.38
CA VAL A 137 -5.01 14.69 16.59
C VAL A 137 -6.32 14.45 15.84
N ILE A 138 -6.51 13.27 15.24
CA ILE A 138 -7.73 12.89 14.51
C ILE A 138 -8.94 12.80 15.46
N GLU A 139 -8.74 12.35 16.69
CA GLU A 139 -9.78 12.19 17.72
C GLU A 139 -10.04 13.47 18.52
N SER A 140 -9.22 14.51 18.32
CA SER A 140 -9.41 15.81 18.97
C SER A 140 -10.77 16.41 18.65
N ASN A 141 -11.34 17.15 19.60
CA ASN A 141 -12.69 17.70 19.52
C ASN A 141 -12.92 18.51 18.22
N GLY A 142 -13.97 18.16 17.47
CA GLY A 142 -14.36 18.82 16.22
C GLY A 142 -13.51 18.45 15.00
N VAL A 143 -12.46 17.63 15.15
CA VAL A 143 -11.61 17.21 14.02
C VAL A 143 -12.28 16.11 13.20
N PHE A 144 -12.88 15.13 13.86
CA PHE A 144 -13.60 14.05 13.19
C PHE A 144 -14.65 14.59 12.21
N GLU A 145 -15.47 15.54 12.66
CA GLU A 145 -16.52 16.18 11.87
C GLU A 145 -15.93 16.92 10.66
N LYS A 146 -14.80 17.61 10.83
CA LYS A 146 -14.09 18.28 9.72
C LYS A 146 -13.61 17.28 8.67
N ILE A 147 -13.09 16.13 9.10
CA ILE A 147 -12.63 15.07 8.19
C ILE A 147 -13.82 14.51 7.39
N MET A 148 -14.97 14.34 8.04
CA MET A 148 -16.18 13.82 7.39
C MET A 148 -16.75 14.72 6.28
N PHE A 149 -16.30 15.97 6.14
CA PHE A 149 -16.66 16.81 4.99
C PHE A 149 -15.88 16.51 3.70
N ASP A 150 -14.77 15.78 3.79
CA ASP A 150 -13.90 15.45 2.66
C ASP A 150 -13.78 13.93 2.49
N THR A 151 -14.38 13.40 1.43
CA THR A 151 -14.41 11.95 1.13
C THR A 151 -13.01 11.38 0.91
N GLY A 152 -12.09 12.18 0.37
CA GLY A 152 -10.70 11.79 0.14
C GLY A 152 -9.94 11.63 1.46
N LEU A 153 -10.19 12.51 2.43
CA LEU A 153 -9.61 12.36 3.78
C LEU A 153 -10.17 11.14 4.51
N VAL A 154 -11.49 10.91 4.47
CA VAL A 154 -12.12 9.72 5.07
C VAL A 154 -11.52 8.43 4.49
N SER A 155 -11.47 8.32 3.16
CA SER A 155 -10.89 7.15 2.49
C SER A 155 -9.42 6.97 2.85
N SER A 156 -8.64 8.06 2.93
CA SER A 156 -7.22 8.02 3.28
C SER A 156 -6.98 7.54 4.71
N VAL A 157 -7.77 7.97 5.68
CA VAL A 157 -7.66 7.51 7.08
C VAL A 157 -7.95 6.01 7.16
N ILE A 158 -9.11 5.57 6.65
CA ILE A 158 -9.52 4.16 6.67
C ILE A 158 -8.45 3.29 6.00
N ARG A 159 -8.00 3.70 4.81
CA ARG A 159 -6.99 2.97 4.04
C ARG A 159 -5.67 2.87 4.78
N SER A 160 -5.23 3.96 5.40
CA SER A 160 -3.92 4.00 6.06
C SER A 160 -3.90 3.16 7.32
N LEU A 161 -4.95 3.24 8.15
CA LEU A 161 -5.09 2.41 9.36
C LEU A 161 -5.09 0.92 9.02
N ALA A 162 -5.88 0.49 8.03
CA ALA A 162 -5.92 -0.92 7.63
C ALA A 162 -4.60 -1.40 7.01
N SER A 163 -3.93 -0.53 6.24
CA SER A 163 -2.62 -0.86 5.63
C SER A 163 -1.50 -0.99 6.65
N LEU A 164 -1.53 -0.16 7.69
CA LEU A 164 -0.59 -0.17 8.81
C LEU A 164 -0.98 -1.17 9.91
N ASP A 165 -2.08 -1.90 9.72
CA ASP A 165 -2.57 -2.89 10.68
C ASP A 165 -2.80 -2.30 12.08
N ILE A 166 -3.49 -1.17 12.13
CA ILE A 166 -3.77 -0.45 13.36
C ILE A 166 -5.13 -0.85 13.88
N SER A 167 -5.14 -1.68 14.93
CA SER A 167 -6.37 -2.05 15.63
C SER A 167 -6.77 -0.94 16.60
N HIS A 168 -7.51 0.04 16.10
CA HIS A 168 -8.01 1.17 16.88
C HIS A 168 -9.50 1.40 16.62
N PRO A 169 -10.33 1.72 17.65
CA PRO A 169 -11.77 1.96 17.49
C PRO A 169 -12.13 3.03 16.47
N ILE A 170 -11.23 3.99 16.24
CA ILE A 170 -11.38 5.05 15.23
C ILE A 170 -11.59 4.50 13.82
N PHE A 171 -11.02 3.33 13.49
CA PHE A 171 -11.25 2.67 12.20
C PHE A 171 -12.73 2.33 12.04
N ASP A 172 -13.32 1.63 13.02
CA ASP A 172 -14.72 1.23 12.97
C ASP A 172 -15.64 2.46 13.01
N LYS A 173 -15.27 3.51 13.75
CA LYS A 173 -15.98 4.80 13.75
C LYS A 173 -16.04 5.42 12.34
N PHE A 174 -14.91 5.51 11.64
CA PHE A 174 -14.88 6.04 10.27
C PHE A 174 -15.66 5.16 9.28
N VAL A 175 -15.55 3.83 9.38
CA VAL A 175 -16.33 2.92 8.55
C VAL A 175 -17.82 3.14 8.79
N LYS A 176 -18.27 3.21 10.04
CA LYS A 176 -19.67 3.48 10.40
C LYS A 176 -20.17 4.81 9.83
N SER A 177 -19.44 5.89 10.07
CA SER A 177 -19.84 7.22 9.60
C SER A 177 -19.76 7.37 8.07
N SER A 178 -18.99 6.54 7.37
CA SER A 178 -18.92 6.53 5.91
C SER A 178 -20.25 6.19 5.22
N ALA A 179 -21.18 5.54 5.92
CA ALA A 179 -22.53 5.25 5.41
C ALA A 179 -23.25 6.51 4.91
N SER A 180 -23.06 7.65 5.61
CA SER A 180 -23.64 8.94 5.25
C SER A 180 -23.05 9.59 3.99
N LEU A 181 -21.88 9.10 3.54
CA LEU A 181 -21.12 9.64 2.41
C LEU A 181 -21.12 8.74 1.18
N LEU A 182 -21.82 7.60 1.21
CA LEU A 182 -21.74 6.55 0.18
C LEU A 182 -21.89 7.06 -1.26
N TYR A 183 -22.81 8.01 -1.49
CA TYR A 183 -23.08 8.58 -2.81
C TYR A 183 -22.11 9.69 -3.23
N LYS A 184 -21.26 10.16 -2.32
CA LYS A 184 -20.26 11.20 -2.58
C LYS A 184 -18.89 10.62 -2.94
N PHE A 185 -18.61 9.38 -2.53
CA PHE A 185 -17.34 8.74 -2.83
C PHE A 185 -17.15 8.52 -4.33
N ASN A 186 -15.94 8.79 -4.81
CA ASN A 186 -15.54 8.38 -6.16
C ASN A 186 -15.19 6.88 -6.21
N PRO A 187 -15.01 6.28 -7.41
CA PRO A 187 -14.75 4.83 -7.54
C PRO A 187 -13.48 4.35 -6.82
N GLN A 188 -12.43 5.17 -6.81
CA GLN A 188 -11.18 4.88 -6.10
C GLN A 188 -11.40 4.83 -4.59
N GLU A 189 -12.17 5.78 -4.05
CA GLU A 189 -12.46 5.87 -2.62
C GLU A 189 -13.32 4.69 -2.15
N LEU A 190 -14.35 4.34 -2.93
CA LEU A 190 -15.22 3.19 -2.65
C LEU A 190 -14.42 1.87 -2.58
N SER A 191 -13.61 1.60 -3.61
CA SER A 191 -12.79 0.38 -3.66
C SER A 191 -11.73 0.34 -2.55
N ASN A 192 -11.11 1.49 -2.22
CA ASN A 192 -10.18 1.58 -1.11
C ASN A 192 -10.83 1.24 0.24
N ILE A 193 -12.05 1.73 0.51
CA ILE A 193 -12.75 1.46 1.78
C ILE A 193 -13.15 -0.02 1.84
N ALA A 194 -13.76 -0.57 0.78
CA ALA A 194 -14.14 -1.98 0.73
C ALA A 194 -12.92 -2.92 0.93
N PHE A 195 -11.81 -2.62 0.26
CA PHE A 195 -10.56 -3.35 0.42
C PHE A 195 -9.96 -3.21 1.83
N SER A 196 -10.17 -2.08 2.49
CA SER A 196 -9.66 -1.83 3.84
C SER A 196 -10.41 -2.62 4.90
N ILE A 197 -11.73 -2.77 4.73
CA ILE A 197 -12.57 -3.56 5.62
C ILE A 197 -12.13 -5.04 5.61
N ILE A 198 -11.89 -5.64 4.44
CA ILE A 198 -11.41 -7.03 4.37
C ILE A 198 -9.99 -7.19 4.94
N MET A 199 -9.10 -6.21 4.75
CA MET A 199 -7.76 -6.25 5.32
C MET A 199 -7.85 -6.26 6.85
N GLN A 200 -8.70 -5.40 7.41
CA GLN A 200 -8.88 -5.31 8.86
C GLN A 200 -9.56 -6.56 9.43
N SER A 201 -10.57 -7.11 8.75
CA SER A 201 -11.20 -8.39 9.12
C SER A 201 -10.17 -9.51 9.15
N ASN A 202 -9.34 -9.64 8.10
CA ASN A 202 -8.31 -10.66 8.02
C ASN A 202 -7.22 -10.46 9.10
N SER A 203 -6.79 -9.22 9.34
CA SER A 203 -5.82 -8.87 10.37
C SER A 203 -6.28 -9.25 11.79
N ARG A 204 -7.56 -9.01 12.09
CA ARG A 204 -8.18 -9.41 13.36
C ARG A 204 -8.36 -10.92 13.49
N GLN A 205 -8.02 -11.69 12.44
CA GLN A 205 -8.32 -13.12 12.31
C GLN A 205 -9.79 -13.45 12.57
N MET A 206 -10.65 -12.46 12.36
CA MET A 206 -12.07 -12.58 12.64
C MET A 206 -12.68 -13.52 11.61
N PRO A 207 -13.30 -14.64 12.05
CA PRO A 207 -14.00 -15.54 11.15
C PRO A 207 -15.03 -14.78 10.31
N LEU A 208 -15.24 -15.21 9.06
CA LEU A 208 -16.12 -14.49 8.13
C LEU A 208 -17.56 -14.39 8.67
N HIS A 209 -18.08 -15.40 9.38
CA HIS A 209 -19.40 -15.29 10.02
C HIS A 209 -19.49 -14.21 11.08
N GLU A 210 -18.44 -14.00 11.86
CA GLU A 210 -18.45 -12.96 12.88
C GLU A 210 -18.44 -11.59 12.22
N PHE A 211 -17.64 -11.42 11.17
CA PHE A 211 -17.63 -10.19 10.36
C PHE A 211 -19.04 -9.87 9.83
N ILE A 212 -19.73 -10.86 9.24
CA ILE A 212 -21.06 -10.71 8.65
C ILE A 212 -22.11 -10.23 9.67
N LYS A 213 -21.95 -10.56 10.95
CA LYS A 213 -22.87 -10.15 12.03
C LYS A 213 -22.65 -8.72 12.53
N THR A 214 -21.68 -8.00 11.98
CA THR A 214 -21.36 -6.63 12.41
C THR A 214 -22.10 -5.58 11.59
N GLU A 215 -22.41 -4.43 12.19
CA GLU A 215 -22.89 -3.24 11.47
C GLU A 215 -21.93 -2.82 10.32
N SER A 216 -20.62 -3.07 10.49
CA SER A 216 -19.62 -2.84 9.45
C SER A 216 -19.84 -3.67 8.19
N PHE A 217 -20.50 -4.83 8.30
CA PHE A 217 -20.84 -5.66 7.15
C PHE A 217 -21.96 -5.05 6.31
N GLU A 218 -23.01 -4.51 6.93
CA GLU A 218 -24.11 -3.85 6.20
C GLU A 218 -23.57 -2.69 5.35
N ILE A 219 -22.71 -1.86 5.94
CA ILE A 219 -22.04 -0.76 5.26
C ILE A 219 -21.13 -1.29 4.15
N PHE A 220 -20.41 -2.37 4.40
CA PHE A 220 -19.59 -3.03 3.39
C PHE A 220 -20.41 -3.54 2.19
N VAL A 221 -21.60 -4.11 2.42
CA VAL A 221 -22.52 -4.50 1.33
C VAL A 221 -22.96 -3.28 0.53
N MET A 222 -23.35 -2.18 1.19
CA MET A 222 -23.70 -0.94 0.51
C MET A 222 -22.54 -0.36 -0.32
N LEU A 223 -21.32 -0.39 0.22
CA LEU A 223 -20.10 -0.01 -0.49
C LEU A 223 -19.88 -0.86 -1.74
N CYS A 224 -20.05 -2.18 -1.64
CA CYS A 224 -19.91 -3.09 -2.78
C CYS A 224 -20.98 -2.81 -3.85
N LYS A 225 -22.24 -2.55 -3.46
CA LYS A 225 -23.30 -2.12 -4.39
C LYS A 225 -22.95 -0.80 -5.10
N MET A 226 -22.35 0.15 -4.39
CA MET A 226 -21.86 1.40 -4.99
C MET A 226 -20.65 1.18 -5.91
N CYS A 227 -19.76 0.24 -5.58
CA CYS A 227 -18.67 -0.18 -6.46
C CYS A 227 -19.23 -0.76 -7.76
N HIS A 228 -20.22 -1.65 -7.67
CA HIS A 228 -20.87 -2.26 -8.83
C HIS A 228 -21.47 -1.21 -9.77
N LYS A 229 -22.24 -0.26 -9.23
CA LYS A 229 -22.80 0.87 -10.00
C LYS A 229 -21.75 1.70 -10.74
N ASN A 230 -20.52 1.76 -10.20
CA ASN A 230 -19.43 2.55 -10.75
C ASN A 230 -18.34 1.70 -11.42
N LEU A 231 -18.56 0.39 -11.63
CA LEU A 231 -17.55 -0.53 -12.14
C LEU A 231 -16.96 -0.07 -13.48
N HIS A 232 -17.79 0.47 -14.37
CA HIS A 232 -17.39 1.00 -15.67
C HIS A 232 -16.45 2.23 -15.61
N LYS A 233 -16.37 2.91 -14.46
CA LYS A 233 -15.47 4.05 -14.23
C LYS A 233 -14.16 3.63 -13.57
N MET A 234 -14.05 2.38 -13.14
CA MET A 234 -12.91 1.93 -12.36
C MET A 234 -11.73 1.55 -13.24
N VAL A 235 -10.53 1.86 -12.74
CA VAL A 235 -9.28 1.45 -13.38
C VAL A 235 -8.81 0.08 -12.88
N HIS A 236 -7.86 -0.55 -13.58
CA HIS A 236 -7.40 -1.91 -13.29
C HIS A 236 -6.99 -2.15 -11.83
N ILE A 237 -6.36 -1.16 -11.18
CA ILE A 237 -5.92 -1.31 -9.78
C ILE A 237 -7.09 -1.39 -8.80
N GLU A 238 -8.18 -0.67 -9.07
CA GLU A 238 -9.41 -0.66 -8.25
C GLU A 238 -10.18 -1.97 -8.47
N ILE A 239 -10.28 -2.40 -9.72
CA ILE A 239 -10.90 -3.68 -10.07
C ILE A 239 -10.14 -4.84 -9.42
N ASN A 240 -8.80 -4.80 -9.40
CA ASN A 240 -8.01 -5.85 -8.74
C ASN A 240 -8.20 -5.88 -7.21
N GLN A 241 -8.38 -4.71 -6.58
CA GLN A 241 -8.75 -4.66 -5.17
C GLN A 241 -10.11 -5.34 -4.93
N LEU A 242 -11.11 -5.06 -5.76
CA LEU A 242 -12.43 -5.69 -5.69
C LEU A 242 -12.38 -7.20 -5.97
N ARG A 243 -11.52 -7.65 -6.88
CA ARG A 243 -11.27 -9.09 -7.06
C ARG A 243 -10.74 -9.73 -5.80
N THR A 244 -9.82 -9.05 -5.13
CA THR A 244 -9.27 -9.53 -3.87
C THR A 244 -10.35 -9.64 -2.79
N VAL A 245 -11.28 -8.68 -2.75
CA VAL A 245 -12.49 -8.73 -1.92
C VAL A 245 -13.35 -9.94 -2.26
N GLY A 246 -13.68 -10.15 -3.54
CA GLY A 246 -14.46 -11.30 -3.98
C GLY A 246 -13.83 -12.64 -3.60
N TRP A 247 -12.51 -12.79 -3.79
CA TRP A 247 -11.80 -14.02 -3.43
C TRP A 247 -11.69 -14.25 -1.91
N TYR A 248 -11.65 -13.19 -1.11
CA TYR A 248 -11.68 -13.32 0.35
C TYR A 248 -13.04 -13.83 0.85
N LEU A 249 -14.14 -13.34 0.25
CA LEU A 249 -15.51 -13.71 0.62
C LEU A 249 -15.96 -15.05 0.02
N PHE A 250 -15.55 -15.36 -1.22
CA PHE A 250 -16.03 -16.50 -1.99
C PHE A 250 -14.86 -17.36 -2.51
N PRO A 251 -14.11 -18.03 -1.63
CA PRO A 251 -13.03 -18.92 -2.07
C PRO A 251 -13.59 -20.11 -2.87
N LYS A 252 -13.20 -20.24 -4.15
CA LYS A 252 -13.75 -21.27 -5.08
C LYS A 252 -13.41 -22.74 -4.73
N GLN A 253 -12.61 -23.04 -3.70
CA GLN A 253 -12.03 -24.38 -3.49
C GLN A 253 -12.15 -24.98 -2.08
N THR A 254 -13.08 -24.54 -1.24
CA THR A 254 -13.41 -25.31 -0.04
C THR A 254 -14.26 -26.52 -0.42
N LYS A 255 -13.63 -27.69 -0.62
CA LYS A 255 -14.30 -29.00 -0.56
C LYS A 255 -14.92 -29.26 0.82
N SER A 256 -14.55 -28.48 1.83
CA SER A 256 -15.24 -28.44 3.11
C SER A 256 -16.48 -27.58 2.98
N ASN A 257 -17.58 -28.13 3.46
CA ASN A 257 -18.74 -27.42 4.00
C ASN A 257 -18.30 -26.26 4.92
N ASP A 258 -17.85 -25.14 4.36
CA ASP A 258 -17.89 -23.88 5.09
C ASP A 258 -19.36 -23.45 5.02
N ASP A 259 -20.18 -24.19 5.77
CA ASP A 259 -21.62 -24.00 5.96
C ASP A 259 -21.91 -22.52 6.27
N THR A 260 -20.93 -21.83 6.86
CA THR A 260 -20.84 -20.41 7.07
C THR A 260 -21.20 -19.51 5.86
N ILE A 261 -20.75 -19.82 4.63
CA ILE A 261 -21.10 -18.98 3.44
C ILE A 261 -22.47 -19.39 2.88
N GLN A 262 -22.88 -20.64 3.07
CA GLN A 262 -24.22 -21.12 2.70
C GLN A 262 -25.30 -20.61 3.67
N LEU A 263 -24.95 -20.33 4.93
CA LEU A 263 -25.87 -19.93 6.00
C LEU A 263 -26.30 -18.45 5.96
N PHE A 264 -25.64 -17.57 5.21
CA PHE A 264 -25.88 -16.12 5.35
C PHE A 264 -26.25 -15.38 4.05
N SER A 265 -27.48 -14.83 4.08
CA SER A 265 -28.03 -13.64 3.41
C SER A 265 -28.23 -13.66 1.87
N GLN A 266 -29.42 -13.23 1.45
CA GLN A 266 -29.73 -12.88 0.05
C GLN A 266 -28.72 -11.84 -0.48
N GLU A 267 -28.26 -10.96 0.39
CA GLU A 267 -27.30 -9.89 0.14
C GLU A 267 -25.92 -10.40 -0.30
N LEU A 268 -25.38 -11.47 0.29
CA LEU A 268 -24.13 -12.07 -0.18
C LEU A 268 -24.28 -12.71 -1.56
N ASN A 269 -25.45 -13.30 -1.86
CA ASN A 269 -25.71 -13.85 -3.18
C ASN A 269 -25.77 -12.74 -4.24
N GLU A 270 -26.37 -11.58 -3.95
CA GLU A 270 -26.33 -10.41 -4.83
C GLU A 270 -24.90 -9.94 -5.12
N LEU A 271 -24.00 -10.02 -4.13
CA LEU A 271 -22.59 -9.65 -4.33
C LEU A 271 -21.80 -10.67 -5.17
N LYS A 272 -22.21 -11.94 -5.23
CA LYS A 272 -21.50 -12.97 -6.01
C LYS A 272 -21.46 -12.60 -7.48
N ASP A 273 -22.58 -12.16 -8.04
CA ASP A 273 -22.68 -11.78 -9.45
C ASP A 273 -21.80 -10.58 -9.76
N PHE A 274 -21.84 -9.55 -8.90
CA PHE A 274 -20.93 -8.41 -8.99
C PHE A 274 -19.46 -8.85 -9.00
N PHE A 275 -19.01 -9.67 -8.06
CA PHE A 275 -17.62 -10.10 -8.04
C PHE A 275 -17.27 -10.99 -9.22
N ASN A 276 -18.20 -11.82 -9.71
CA ASN A 276 -18.01 -12.57 -10.95
C ASN A 276 -17.78 -11.63 -12.14
N GLU A 277 -18.54 -10.54 -12.27
CA GLU A 277 -18.30 -9.51 -13.29
C GLU A 277 -16.89 -8.92 -13.17
N THR A 278 -16.43 -8.60 -11.95
CA THR A 278 -15.06 -8.11 -11.76
C THR A 278 -14.01 -9.11 -12.25
N MET A 279 -14.26 -10.42 -12.18
CA MET A 279 -13.35 -11.47 -12.67
C MET A 279 -13.31 -11.58 -14.20
N GLN A 280 -14.32 -11.10 -14.91
CA GLN A 280 -14.35 -11.13 -16.38
C GLN A 280 -13.54 -10.00 -17.02
N VAL A 281 -13.24 -8.94 -16.27
CA VAL A 281 -12.43 -7.82 -16.78
C VAL A 281 -11.02 -8.30 -17.14
N LYS A 282 -10.54 -8.10 -18.36
CA LYS A 282 -9.16 -8.48 -18.69
C LYS A 282 -8.19 -7.51 -17.99
N LEU A 283 -7.44 -7.98 -17.00
CA LEU A 283 -6.37 -7.21 -16.37
C LEU A 283 -5.04 -7.52 -17.07
N ASP A 284 -4.37 -6.48 -17.55
CA ASP A 284 -3.02 -6.59 -18.10
C ASP A 284 -2.01 -6.23 -17.01
N PHE A 285 -1.40 -7.26 -16.42
CA PHE A 285 -0.28 -7.12 -15.50
C PHE A 285 0.96 -7.69 -16.17
N LYS A 286 1.94 -6.82 -16.45
CA LYS A 286 3.24 -7.25 -16.98
C LYS A 286 4.09 -7.78 -15.83
N PRO A 287 4.50 -9.06 -15.86
CA PRO A 287 5.42 -9.58 -14.85
C PRO A 287 6.75 -8.83 -14.91
N ASN A 288 7.33 -8.56 -13.75
CA ASN A 288 8.67 -7.96 -13.66
C ASN A 288 9.47 -8.66 -12.55
N PRO A 289 9.98 -9.88 -12.82
CA PRO A 289 10.57 -10.71 -11.79
C PRO A 289 11.85 -10.11 -11.23
N SER A 290 11.94 -10.09 -9.91
CA SER A 290 13.09 -9.50 -9.21
C SER A 290 14.37 -10.33 -9.41
N LYS A 291 15.55 -9.72 -9.17
CA LYS A 291 16.83 -10.47 -9.17
C LYS A 291 16.83 -11.63 -8.19
N LEU A 292 16.16 -11.46 -7.03
CA LEU A 292 16.00 -12.51 -6.03
C LEU A 292 15.16 -13.65 -6.60
N GLN A 293 14.01 -13.33 -7.20
CA GLN A 293 13.13 -14.32 -7.82
C GLN A 293 13.84 -15.14 -8.90
N ARG A 294 14.55 -14.49 -9.83
CA ARG A 294 15.35 -15.20 -10.85
C ARG A 294 16.39 -16.15 -10.24
N THR A 295 16.98 -15.77 -9.12
CA THR A 295 17.94 -16.62 -8.39
C THR A 295 17.22 -17.82 -7.77
N VAL A 296 16.05 -17.60 -7.17
CA VAL A 296 15.22 -18.67 -6.59
C VAL A 296 14.75 -19.65 -7.67
N THR A 297 14.22 -19.14 -8.79
CA THR A 297 13.81 -19.94 -9.96
C THR A 297 14.92 -20.88 -10.40
N LYS A 298 16.14 -20.36 -10.58
CA LYS A 298 17.30 -21.17 -11.00
C LYS A 298 17.60 -22.28 -10.00
N LEU A 299 17.60 -21.97 -8.70
CA LEU A 299 17.91 -22.96 -7.66
C LEU A 299 16.82 -24.04 -7.54
N ILE A 300 15.55 -23.69 -7.76
CA ILE A 300 14.45 -24.67 -7.79
C ILE A 300 14.60 -25.61 -8.99
N GLY A 301 14.96 -25.08 -10.17
CA GLY A 301 15.26 -25.92 -11.33
C GLY A 301 16.41 -26.89 -11.10
N GLU A 302 17.46 -26.46 -10.38
CA GLU A 302 18.57 -27.32 -9.98
C GLU A 302 18.17 -28.42 -8.98
N LEU A 303 17.08 -28.24 -8.22
CA LEU A 303 16.50 -29.28 -7.35
C LEU A 303 15.68 -30.32 -8.13
N GLY A 304 15.51 -30.16 -9.45
CA GLY A 304 14.73 -31.07 -10.29
C GLY A 304 13.22 -31.02 -10.02
N LEU A 305 12.73 -29.94 -9.42
CA LEU A 305 11.31 -29.74 -9.15
C LEU A 305 10.60 -29.21 -10.39
N ASP A 306 9.41 -29.75 -10.66
CA ASP A 306 8.53 -29.29 -11.73
C ASP A 306 7.74 -28.07 -11.24
N PHE A 307 8.01 -26.89 -11.83
CA PHE A 307 7.46 -25.62 -11.41
C PHE A 307 6.93 -24.78 -12.58
N ALA A 308 6.01 -23.86 -12.28
CA ALA A 308 5.59 -22.80 -13.20
C ALA A 308 5.88 -21.43 -12.58
N GLU A 309 6.38 -20.49 -13.39
CA GLU A 309 6.63 -19.10 -12.98
C GLU A 309 5.39 -18.24 -13.23
N GLU A 310 5.25 -17.17 -12.44
CA GLU A 310 4.24 -16.12 -12.66
C GLU A 310 2.84 -16.73 -12.87
N TYR A 311 2.47 -17.65 -11.98
CA TYR A 311 1.29 -18.49 -12.12
C TYR A 311 0.04 -17.74 -11.64
N PRO A 312 -0.99 -17.59 -12.48
CA PRO A 312 -2.24 -16.96 -12.05
C PRO A 312 -2.95 -17.81 -11.00
N LEU A 313 -3.07 -17.27 -9.77
CA LEU A 313 -3.78 -17.91 -8.68
C LEU A 313 -4.75 -16.92 -8.03
N GLY A 314 -6.02 -17.03 -8.42
CA GLY A 314 -7.07 -16.13 -7.95
C GLY A 314 -6.85 -14.70 -8.45
N PRO A 315 -6.78 -13.69 -7.56
CA PRO A 315 -6.49 -12.30 -7.94
C PRO A 315 -4.99 -12.00 -8.04
N TYR A 316 -4.13 -13.01 -7.88
CA TYR A 316 -2.69 -12.83 -7.79
C TYR A 316 -1.94 -13.53 -8.92
N LEU A 317 -0.77 -12.96 -9.22
CA LEU A 317 0.30 -13.65 -9.92
C LEU A 317 1.28 -14.14 -8.85
N ILE A 318 1.45 -15.46 -8.75
CA ILE A 318 2.35 -16.09 -7.78
C ILE A 318 3.70 -16.28 -8.46
N ASP A 319 4.78 -15.88 -7.80
CA ASP A 319 6.12 -15.87 -8.40
C ASP A 319 6.48 -17.24 -9.00
N LEU A 320 6.22 -18.31 -8.24
CA LEU A 320 6.53 -19.69 -8.56
C LEU A 320 5.48 -20.63 -7.93
N VAL A 321 5.11 -21.71 -8.61
CA VAL A 321 4.25 -22.76 -8.04
C VAL A 321 4.82 -24.14 -8.34
N LEU A 322 4.53 -25.11 -7.45
CA LEU A 322 4.68 -26.55 -7.70
C LEU A 322 3.27 -27.14 -7.84
N PRO A 323 2.69 -27.21 -9.06
CA PRO A 323 1.27 -27.50 -9.24
C PRO A 323 0.86 -28.88 -8.69
N LYS A 324 1.70 -29.89 -8.90
CA LYS A 324 1.47 -31.26 -8.42
C LYS A 324 1.28 -31.33 -6.90
N HIS A 325 1.93 -30.42 -6.16
CA HIS A 325 1.90 -30.40 -4.70
C HIS A 325 0.99 -29.30 -4.12
N ARG A 326 0.38 -28.47 -4.96
CA ARG A 326 -0.34 -27.25 -4.56
C ARG A 326 0.49 -26.37 -3.62
N ILE A 327 1.78 -26.17 -3.96
CA ILE A 327 2.67 -25.27 -3.22
C ILE A 327 2.85 -23.99 -4.03
N ALA A 328 2.51 -22.85 -3.43
CA ALA A 328 2.83 -21.51 -3.92
C ALA A 328 4.13 -21.06 -3.25
N ILE A 329 5.12 -20.67 -4.04
CA ILE A 329 6.43 -20.19 -3.57
C ILE A 329 6.46 -18.67 -3.78
N GLU A 330 6.59 -17.93 -2.68
CA GLU A 330 6.53 -16.47 -2.65
C GLU A 330 7.90 -15.89 -2.30
N VAL A 331 8.47 -15.11 -3.22
CA VAL A 331 9.78 -14.49 -3.10
C VAL A 331 9.63 -13.08 -2.54
N ASN A 332 9.57 -13.00 -1.21
CA ASN A 332 9.25 -11.78 -0.50
C ASN A 332 10.42 -10.80 -0.44
N GLY A 333 10.38 -9.78 -1.32
CA GLY A 333 11.20 -8.58 -1.21
C GLY A 333 10.87 -7.73 0.03
N PHE A 334 11.62 -6.64 0.22
CA PHE A 334 11.41 -5.72 1.36
C PHE A 334 10.02 -5.09 1.41
N SER A 335 9.32 -4.98 0.26
CA SER A 335 7.96 -4.43 0.17
C SER A 335 6.88 -5.28 0.82
N HIS A 336 7.15 -6.56 1.10
CA HIS A 336 6.21 -7.49 1.72
C HIS A 336 6.15 -7.34 3.25
N PHE A 337 7.07 -6.57 3.82
CA PHE A 337 7.21 -6.37 5.27
C PHE A 337 6.97 -4.91 5.65
N TYR A 338 6.56 -4.68 6.90
CA TYR A 338 6.68 -3.35 7.49
C TYR A 338 8.15 -2.98 7.63
N ASP A 339 8.46 -1.70 7.44
CA ASP A 339 9.81 -1.19 7.49
C ASP A 339 10.51 -1.58 8.79
N GLN A 340 11.77 -2.00 8.69
CA GLN A 340 12.59 -2.45 9.82
C GLN A 340 11.99 -3.61 10.64
N THR A 341 11.04 -4.36 10.09
CA THR A 341 10.48 -5.55 10.74
C THR A 341 10.56 -6.78 9.83
N ILE A 342 10.31 -7.96 10.43
CA ILE A 342 10.00 -9.20 9.71
C ILE A 342 8.50 -9.47 9.63
N LEU A 343 7.66 -8.51 10.07
CA LEU A 343 6.22 -8.65 10.07
C LEU A 343 5.68 -8.37 8.67
N HIS A 344 4.90 -9.30 8.13
CA HIS A 344 4.21 -9.09 6.87
C HIS A 344 3.22 -7.94 6.95
N THR A 345 3.14 -7.18 5.87
CA THR A 345 2.10 -6.17 5.66
C THR A 345 0.70 -6.81 5.65
N SER A 346 -0.34 -6.05 6.00
CA SER A 346 -1.75 -6.50 5.90
C SER A 346 -2.08 -7.07 4.52
N LYS A 347 -1.54 -6.47 3.45
CA LYS A 347 -1.73 -6.95 2.07
C LYS A 347 -1.11 -8.32 1.84
N THR A 348 0.11 -8.55 2.33
CA THR A 348 0.79 -9.84 2.17
C THR A 348 0.07 -10.93 2.96
N ARG A 349 -0.37 -10.64 4.18
CA ARG A 349 -1.16 -11.59 4.98
C ARG A 349 -2.52 -11.90 4.35
N LEU A 350 -3.18 -10.89 3.77
CA LEU A 350 -4.44 -11.11 3.04
C LEU A 350 -4.22 -11.98 1.79
N LYS A 351 -3.13 -11.75 1.04
CA LYS A 351 -2.72 -12.62 -0.07
C LYS A 351 -2.57 -14.07 0.40
N TYR A 352 -1.86 -14.27 1.49
CA TYR A 352 -1.59 -15.61 2.00
C TYR A 352 -2.85 -16.31 2.49
N SER A 353 -3.70 -15.61 3.23
CA SER A 353 -4.99 -16.11 3.68
C SER A 353 -5.86 -16.57 2.50
N ILE A 354 -5.94 -15.78 1.42
CA ILE A 354 -6.71 -16.16 0.23
C ILE A 354 -6.10 -17.39 -0.46
N VAL A 355 -4.78 -17.40 -0.69
CA VAL A 355 -4.08 -18.54 -1.32
C VAL A 355 -4.24 -19.83 -0.51
N GLN A 356 -4.14 -19.75 0.82
CA GLN A 356 -4.37 -20.87 1.72
C GLN A 356 -5.82 -21.37 1.68
N ARG A 357 -6.81 -20.46 1.69
CA ARG A 357 -8.24 -20.82 1.53
C ARG A 357 -8.55 -21.43 0.17
N MET A 358 -7.73 -21.18 -0.85
CA MET A 358 -7.79 -21.87 -2.14
C MET A 358 -7.17 -23.29 -2.10
N GLY A 359 -6.71 -23.75 -0.94
CA GLY A 359 -6.13 -25.07 -0.74
C GLY A 359 -4.66 -25.19 -1.16
N TRP A 360 -3.95 -24.05 -1.23
CA TRP A 360 -2.52 -24.03 -1.53
C TRP A 360 -1.68 -23.85 -0.27
N LYS A 361 -0.59 -24.61 -0.16
CA LYS A 361 0.46 -24.41 0.83
C LYS A 361 1.33 -23.24 0.38
N ILE A 362 1.87 -22.45 1.30
CA ILE A 362 2.75 -21.33 0.98
C ILE A 362 4.16 -21.64 1.48
N ALA A 363 5.13 -21.53 0.58
CA ALA A 363 6.55 -21.58 0.85
C ALA A 363 7.11 -20.15 0.74
N GLU A 364 7.48 -19.58 1.87
CA GLU A 364 8.03 -18.22 1.91
C GLU A 364 9.54 -18.21 1.73
N ILE A 365 9.98 -17.35 0.82
CA ILE A 365 11.38 -17.13 0.50
C ILE A 365 11.70 -15.66 0.80
N ASN A 366 12.12 -15.42 2.05
CA ASN A 366 12.21 -14.08 2.59
C ASN A 366 13.57 -13.43 2.33
N HIS A 367 13.59 -12.21 1.77
CA HIS A 367 14.84 -11.52 1.41
C HIS A 367 15.83 -11.37 2.59
N HIS A 368 15.33 -11.20 3.83
CA HIS A 368 16.17 -11.03 5.02
C HIS A 368 16.91 -12.32 5.40
N GLN A 369 16.37 -13.49 5.06
CA GLN A 369 17.05 -14.79 5.23
C GLN A 369 18.07 -15.05 4.11
N TRP A 370 17.92 -14.38 2.97
CA TRP A 370 18.68 -14.62 1.75
C TRP A 370 19.86 -13.66 1.54
N LYS A 371 19.82 -12.51 2.22
CA LYS A 371 20.82 -11.45 2.12
C LYS A 371 22.15 -11.93 2.69
N ASN A 372 23.24 -11.66 1.97
CA ASN A 372 24.63 -11.89 2.41
C ASN A 372 25.01 -13.35 2.73
N ILE A 373 24.29 -14.35 2.22
CA ILE A 373 24.65 -15.77 2.36
C ILE A 373 25.12 -16.38 1.02
N ASN A 374 25.96 -17.41 1.11
CA ASN A 374 26.51 -18.12 -0.05
C ASN A 374 25.44 -19.02 -0.73
N ARG A 375 25.78 -19.56 -1.89
CA ARG A 375 24.87 -20.42 -2.69
C ARG A 375 24.46 -21.69 -1.94
N THR A 376 25.38 -22.35 -1.24
CA THR A 376 25.12 -23.61 -0.51
C THR A 376 24.08 -23.40 0.59
N ASP A 377 24.19 -22.30 1.34
CA ASP A 377 23.23 -21.98 2.40
C ASP A 377 21.86 -21.59 1.84
N ARG A 378 21.80 -20.94 0.67
CA ARG A 378 20.53 -20.67 -0.03
C ARG A 378 19.81 -21.96 -0.42
N LEU A 379 20.54 -22.96 -0.93
CA LEU A 379 19.99 -24.28 -1.24
C LEU A 379 19.47 -24.98 0.03
N ARG A 380 20.21 -24.89 1.14
CA ARG A 380 19.75 -25.45 2.42
C ARG A 380 18.47 -24.78 2.92
N ILE A 381 18.34 -23.46 2.79
CA ILE A 381 17.11 -22.73 3.12
C ILE A 381 15.96 -23.22 2.26
N LEU A 382 16.15 -23.29 0.93
CA LEU A 382 15.12 -23.82 0.02
C LEU A 382 14.66 -25.22 0.41
N GLN A 383 15.60 -26.12 0.67
CA GLN A 383 15.29 -27.49 1.10
C GLN A 383 14.53 -27.51 2.43
N ARG A 384 14.94 -26.70 3.42
CA ARG A 384 14.24 -26.60 4.71
C ARG A 384 12.83 -26.04 4.57
N THR A 385 12.62 -25.06 3.68
CA THR A 385 11.30 -24.47 3.43
C THR A 385 10.39 -25.45 2.68
N LEU A 386 10.90 -26.13 1.65
CA LEU A 386 10.08 -26.97 0.75
C LEU A 386 9.85 -28.38 1.27
N LYS A 387 10.84 -29.01 1.92
CA LYS A 387 10.77 -30.42 2.33
C LYS A 387 9.56 -30.75 3.21
N PRO A 388 9.21 -29.95 4.24
CA PRO A 388 8.01 -30.21 5.03
C PRO A 388 6.75 -30.20 4.16
N LEU A 389 6.63 -29.24 3.24
CA LEU A 389 5.44 -29.07 2.42
C LEU A 389 5.25 -30.19 1.39
N LEU A 390 6.35 -30.73 0.88
CA LEU A 390 6.38 -31.86 -0.07
C LEU A 390 6.05 -33.21 0.59
N ALA A 391 6.37 -33.37 1.88
CA ALA A 391 6.20 -34.64 2.60
C ALA A 391 4.75 -34.93 3.06
N TYR A 392 3.87 -33.92 3.08
CA TYR A 392 2.47 -34.04 3.49
C TYR A 392 1.51 -34.40 2.34
N ASN A 393 1.96 -35.16 1.35
CA ASN A 393 1.14 -35.58 0.21
C ASN A 393 1.19 -37.09 0.00
#